data_AF-A0A4P7TQN4-F1
#
_entry.id   AF-A0A4P7TQN4-F1
#
_cell.length_a   1.000
_cell.length_b   1.000
_cell.length_c   1.000
_cell.angle_alpha   90.00
_cell.angle_beta   90.00
_cell.angle_gamma   90.00
#
_symmetry.space_group_name_H-M   'P 1'
#
loop_
_entity.id
_entity.type
_entity.pdbx_description
1 polymer ?
#
loop_
_entity_poly.entity_id
_entity_poly.type
_entity_poly.pdbx_seq_one_letter_code
_entity_poly.pdbx_strand_id
1 'polypeptide(L)'
;MKRVSQMTALAMALGLACASSWAAELAKPLTLDQLQQQNGKAIDTRPSAFYNGWPQTLNGPSGHEPAALNLSASWLDKMSTEQLNAWIKQHNLKADAPVALYGNGKDVDAVKTRLQKAGFTHISILSDALSEPSRLQKLPHFEQLVYPQWLHDLQQGKEVTAKPVGDWKVIEAA
;
A
#
# COMPACT_ATOMS: atom_id res chain seq x y z
N MET A 1 67.30 48.74 0.83
CA MET A 1 66.98 47.60 -0.04
C MET A 1 66.50 46.44 0.82
N LYS A 2 65.26 45.99 0.55
CA LYS A 2 64.51 44.82 1.07
C LYS A 2 64.41 44.60 2.59
N ARG A 3 63.20 44.84 3.12
CA ARG A 3 62.67 44.35 4.40
C ARG A 3 61.62 43.25 4.14
N VAL A 4 61.31 42.48 5.20
CA VAL A 4 60.04 41.76 5.48
C VAL A 4 59.90 40.40 4.74
N SER A 5 59.44 39.28 5.31
CA SER A 5 59.11 38.80 6.67
C SER A 5 58.82 37.30 6.57
N GLN A 6 59.03 36.55 7.65
CA GLN A 6 58.42 35.23 7.81
C GLN A 6 56.92 35.39 8.11
N MET A 7 56.08 34.55 7.49
CA MET A 7 54.74 34.22 7.98
C MET A 7 54.35 32.82 7.51
N THR A 8 54.15 31.95 8.49
CA THR A 8 53.47 30.65 8.39
C THR A 8 51.96 30.89 8.21
N ALA A 9 51.30 30.17 7.29
CA ALA A 9 49.85 29.97 7.35
C ALA A 9 49.44 28.70 6.60
N LEU A 10 49.01 27.71 7.39
CA LEU A 10 48.32 26.49 7.00
C LEU A 10 46.86 26.84 6.64
N ALA A 11 46.35 26.36 5.50
CA ALA A 11 44.92 26.41 5.19
C ALA A 11 44.46 25.10 4.54
N MET A 12 43.76 24.29 5.34
CA MET A 12 42.89 23.20 4.91
C MET A 12 41.69 23.74 4.11
N ALA A 13 41.28 23.01 3.07
CA ALA A 13 39.88 23.06 2.62
C ALA A 13 39.46 21.67 2.11
N LEU A 14 38.75 20.95 2.98
CA LEU A 14 37.97 19.75 2.68
C LEU A 14 36.78 20.10 1.80
N GLY A 15 36.55 19.33 0.74
CA GLY A 15 35.33 19.35 -0.06
C GLY A 15 34.72 17.95 -0.16
N LEU A 16 34.32 17.37 0.97
CA LEU A 16 33.43 16.19 0.97
C LEU A 16 31.98 16.70 0.80
N ALA A 17 31.48 16.64 -0.42
CA ALA A 17 30.07 16.77 -0.68
C ALA A 17 29.36 15.49 -0.19
N CYS A 18 28.86 15.50 1.04
CA CYS A 18 27.90 14.51 1.50
C CYS A 18 26.56 14.81 0.81
N ALA A 19 26.30 14.16 -0.32
CA ALA A 19 24.94 14.01 -0.82
C ALA A 19 24.23 13.02 0.12
N SER A 20 23.56 13.52 1.16
CA SER A 20 22.65 12.71 1.96
C SER A 20 21.44 12.38 1.10
N SER A 21 21.45 11.18 0.53
CA SER A 21 20.24 10.55 0.00
C SER A 21 19.28 10.36 1.16
N TRP A 22 18.26 11.24 1.26
CA TRP A 22 17.11 11.02 2.12
C TRP A 22 16.29 9.88 1.50
N ALA A 23 16.76 8.64 1.67
CA ALA A 23 15.86 7.50 1.57
C ALA A 23 14.85 7.72 2.71
N ALA A 24 13.58 7.98 2.36
CA ALA A 24 12.52 8.04 3.33
C ALA A 24 12.34 6.62 3.89
N GLU A 25 13.12 6.32 4.93
CA GLU A 25 12.99 5.12 5.74
C GLU A 25 11.53 5.02 6.19
N LEU A 26 10.94 3.82 6.04
CA LEU A 26 9.59 3.60 6.54
C LEU A 26 9.57 3.95 8.02
N ALA A 27 8.51 4.65 8.46
CA ALA A 27 8.28 4.77 9.88
C ALA A 27 8.15 3.35 10.48
N LYS A 28 8.48 3.22 11.77
CA LYS A 28 8.42 1.94 12.49
C LYS A 28 7.13 1.18 12.15
N PRO A 29 7.20 -0.13 11.82
CA PRO A 29 6.00 -0.92 11.58
C PRO A 29 5.03 -0.85 12.78
N LEU A 30 3.73 -0.87 12.50
CA LEU A 30 2.66 -0.81 13.49
C LEU A 30 1.81 -2.06 13.41
N THR A 31 1.34 -2.56 14.55
CA THR A 31 0.21 -3.50 14.57
C THR A 31 -1.12 -2.78 14.38
N LEU A 32 -2.19 -3.50 14.06
CA LEU A 32 -3.53 -2.93 13.95
C LEU A 32 -3.96 -2.23 15.25
N ASP A 33 -3.70 -2.85 16.39
CA ASP A 33 -4.02 -2.28 17.71
C ASP A 33 -3.28 -0.95 17.94
N GLN A 34 -1.98 -0.90 17.62
CA GLN A 34 -1.18 0.32 17.75
C GLN A 34 -1.68 1.42 16.81
N LEU A 35 -2.07 1.06 15.59
CA LEU A 35 -2.61 1.99 14.62
C LEU A 35 -3.94 2.59 15.11
N GLN A 36 -4.83 1.76 15.66
CA GLN A 36 -6.11 2.20 16.21
C GLN A 36 -5.94 3.10 17.44
N GLN A 37 -5.01 2.79 18.34
CA GLN A 37 -4.67 3.65 19.49
C GLN A 37 -4.19 5.04 19.07
N GLN A 38 -3.57 5.15 17.89
CA GLN A 38 -3.12 6.42 17.33
C GLN A 38 -4.16 7.08 16.40
N ASN A 39 -5.39 6.56 16.35
CA ASN A 39 -6.44 7.00 15.42
C ASN A 39 -6.00 6.99 13.94
N GLY A 40 -5.10 6.06 13.59
CA GLY A 40 -4.56 5.93 12.25
C GLY A 40 -5.48 5.19 11.27
N LYS A 41 -5.01 5.06 10.03
CA LYS A 41 -5.75 4.40 8.94
C LYS A 41 -4.93 3.31 8.28
N ALA A 42 -5.53 2.13 8.17
CA ALA A 42 -4.97 1.04 7.37
C ALA A 42 -5.35 1.23 5.89
N ILE A 43 -4.43 0.94 4.98
CA ILE A 43 -4.67 0.95 3.54
C ILE A 43 -4.23 -0.38 2.95
N ASP A 44 -5.19 -1.12 2.40
CA ASP A 44 -4.95 -2.30 1.57
C ASP A 44 -4.51 -1.83 0.17
N THR A 45 -3.35 -2.31 -0.28
CA THR A 45 -2.78 -1.96 -1.58
C THR A 45 -3.08 -2.98 -2.68
N ARG A 46 -3.77 -4.07 -2.33
CA ARG A 46 -4.09 -5.17 -3.25
C ARG A 46 -5.24 -4.79 -4.20
N PRO A 47 -5.43 -5.54 -5.30
CA PRO A 47 -6.63 -5.43 -6.12
C PRO A 47 -7.92 -5.58 -5.31
N SER A 48 -8.97 -4.85 -5.72
CA SER A 48 -10.26 -4.82 -5.01
C SER A 48 -10.92 -6.17 -4.85
N ALA A 49 -10.68 -7.14 -5.75
CA ALA A 49 -11.16 -8.50 -5.58
C ALA A 49 -10.75 -9.09 -4.22
N PHE A 50 -9.49 -8.92 -3.83
CA PHE A 50 -8.96 -9.47 -2.59
C PHE A 50 -9.41 -8.69 -1.36
N TYR A 51 -9.45 -7.35 -1.48
CA TYR A 51 -10.06 -6.49 -0.46
C TYR A 51 -11.52 -6.88 -0.20
N ASN A 52 -12.30 -7.13 -1.27
CA ASN A 52 -13.72 -7.45 -1.18
C ASN A 52 -14.00 -8.80 -0.52
N GLY A 53 -13.05 -9.73 -0.51
CA GLY A 53 -13.22 -11.03 0.14
C GLY A 53 -12.60 -12.21 -0.58
N TRP A 54 -12.19 -12.07 -1.85
CA TRP A 54 -11.55 -13.18 -2.56
C TRP A 54 -10.21 -13.53 -1.89
N PRO A 55 -9.95 -14.78 -1.52
CA PRO A 55 -8.66 -15.16 -0.96
C PRO A 55 -7.61 -15.25 -2.07
N GLN A 56 -6.37 -14.90 -1.77
CA GLN A 56 -5.25 -14.97 -2.73
C GLN A 56 -4.75 -16.41 -2.98
N THR A 57 -5.02 -17.29 -2.03
CA THR A 57 -4.75 -18.73 -2.11
C THR A 57 -6.01 -19.47 -1.68
N LEU A 58 -6.17 -20.70 -2.12
CA LEU A 58 -7.29 -21.53 -1.68
C LEU A 58 -7.29 -21.64 -0.15
N ASN A 59 -8.45 -21.41 0.46
CA ASN A 59 -8.65 -21.40 1.92
C ASN A 59 -7.80 -20.39 2.71
N GLY A 60 -7.21 -19.40 2.02
CA GLY A 60 -6.44 -18.33 2.65
C GLY A 60 -7.32 -17.25 3.32
N PRO A 61 -6.69 -16.21 3.91
CA PRO A 61 -7.40 -15.07 4.48
C PRO A 61 -8.34 -14.40 3.47
N SER A 62 -9.54 -14.03 3.92
CA SER A 62 -10.63 -13.53 3.08
C SER A 62 -11.06 -12.15 3.58
N GLY A 63 -10.76 -11.11 2.80
CA GLY A 63 -11.11 -9.73 3.09
C GLY A 63 -9.94 -8.84 3.48
N HIS A 64 -10.24 -7.79 4.23
CA HIS A 64 -9.34 -6.71 4.62
C HIS A 64 -9.43 -6.43 6.13
N GLU A 65 -8.43 -5.74 6.67
CA GLU A 65 -8.42 -5.35 8.08
C GLU A 65 -9.57 -4.37 8.42
N PRO A 66 -10.12 -4.38 9.65
CA PRO A 66 -11.22 -3.52 10.04
C PRO A 66 -11.03 -2.04 9.68
N ALA A 67 -12.03 -1.46 9.01
CA ALA A 67 -12.04 -0.08 8.56
C ALA A 67 -10.86 0.32 7.63
N ALA A 68 -10.14 -0.65 7.05
CA ALA A 68 -9.12 -0.37 6.06
C ALA A 68 -9.73 0.25 4.80
N LEU A 69 -9.00 1.18 4.21
CA LEU A 69 -9.30 1.72 2.89
C LEU A 69 -8.67 0.82 1.81
N ASN A 70 -9.20 0.87 0.59
CA ASN A 70 -8.57 0.24 -0.56
C ASN A 70 -7.96 1.29 -1.49
N LEU A 71 -6.66 1.21 -1.72
CA LEU A 71 -5.95 1.99 -2.73
C LEU A 71 -5.01 1.06 -3.50
N SER A 72 -5.56 0.38 -4.51
CA SER A 72 -4.77 -0.59 -5.27
C SER A 72 -3.62 0.07 -6.01
N ALA A 73 -2.42 -0.51 -5.94
CA ALA A 73 -1.29 -0.05 -6.73
C ALA A 73 -1.56 -0.10 -8.25
N SER A 74 -2.42 -1.03 -8.69
CA SER A 74 -2.84 -1.19 -10.09
C SER A 74 -3.68 -0.03 -10.66
N TRP A 75 -4.11 0.90 -9.80
CA TRP A 75 -4.85 2.10 -10.21
C TRP A 75 -3.93 3.30 -10.40
N LEU A 76 -2.71 3.27 -9.84
CA LEU A 76 -1.87 4.47 -9.74
C LEU A 76 -1.44 5.02 -11.10
N ASP A 77 -1.27 4.17 -12.11
CA ASP A 77 -0.95 4.57 -13.50
C ASP A 77 -2.10 5.31 -14.19
N LYS A 78 -3.34 5.02 -13.79
CA LYS A 78 -4.58 5.61 -14.32
C LYS A 78 -5.14 6.73 -13.43
N MET A 79 -4.50 6.98 -12.29
CA MET A 79 -4.94 7.95 -11.30
C MET A 79 -4.01 9.18 -11.33
N SER A 80 -4.54 10.31 -11.79
CA SER A 80 -3.82 11.59 -11.77
C SER A 80 -3.54 12.07 -10.35
N THR A 81 -2.71 13.11 -10.21
CA THR A 81 -2.44 13.75 -8.92
C THR A 81 -3.72 14.31 -8.30
N GLU A 82 -4.57 14.95 -9.11
CA GLU A 82 -5.84 15.54 -8.69
C GLU A 82 -6.82 14.45 -8.24
N GLN A 83 -6.90 13.34 -8.96
CA GLN A 83 -7.73 12.20 -8.57
C GLN A 83 -7.26 11.57 -7.25
N LEU A 84 -5.95 11.43 -7.06
CA LEU A 84 -5.39 10.97 -5.78
C LEU A 84 -5.72 11.93 -4.64
N ASN A 85 -5.58 13.23 -4.85
CA ASN A 85 -5.93 14.24 -3.84
C ASN A 85 -7.43 14.24 -3.53
N ALA A 86 -8.29 14.01 -4.52
CA ALA A 86 -9.72 13.86 -4.33
C ALA A 86 -10.06 12.61 -3.50
N TRP A 87 -9.40 11.48 -3.78
CA TRP A 87 -9.54 10.25 -3.00
C TRP A 87 -9.09 10.45 -1.54
N ILE A 88 -7.93 11.08 -1.32
CA ILE A 88 -7.42 11.44 0.02
C ILE A 88 -8.47 12.26 0.80
N LYS A 89 -9.04 13.28 0.15
CA LYS A 89 -10.07 14.14 0.74
C LYS A 89 -11.36 13.39 1.04
N GLN A 90 -11.84 12.56 0.10
CA GLN A 90 -13.05 11.76 0.25
C GLN A 90 -12.97 10.82 1.47
N HIS A 91 -11.78 10.28 1.75
CA HIS A 91 -11.55 9.39 2.88
C HIS A 91 -11.11 10.12 4.16
N ASN A 92 -11.14 11.45 4.18
CA ASN A 92 -10.73 12.27 5.32
C ASN A 92 -9.34 11.93 5.85
N LEU A 93 -8.40 11.58 4.97
CA LEU A 93 -7.03 11.31 5.34
C LEU A 93 -6.28 12.62 5.59
N LYS A 94 -5.61 12.70 6.74
CA LYS A 94 -4.73 13.82 7.08
C LYS A 94 -3.28 13.39 6.88
N ALA A 95 -2.49 14.26 6.25
CA ALA A 95 -1.10 13.96 5.89
C ALA A 95 -0.18 13.71 7.10
N ASP A 96 -0.55 14.27 8.26
CA ASP A 96 0.14 14.13 9.55
C ASP A 96 -0.40 12.98 10.42
N ALA A 97 -1.52 12.36 10.04
CA ALA A 97 -2.06 11.21 10.77
C ALA A 97 -1.34 9.91 10.38
N PRO A 98 -1.19 8.94 11.30
CA PRO A 98 -0.58 7.65 10.99
C PRO A 98 -1.35 6.89 9.91
N VAL A 99 -0.63 6.42 8.90
CA VAL A 99 -1.13 5.53 7.86
C VAL A 99 -0.29 4.26 7.87
N ALA A 100 -0.92 3.09 7.88
CA ALA A 100 -0.23 1.81 7.75
C ALA A 100 -0.67 1.07 6.48
N LEU A 101 0.30 0.74 5.63
CA LEU A 101 0.07 0.06 4.36
C LEU A 101 0.27 -1.46 4.51
N TYR A 102 -0.48 -2.25 3.75
CA TYR A 102 -0.23 -3.67 3.59
C TYR A 102 -0.58 -4.19 2.20
N GLY A 103 -0.03 -5.35 1.86
CA GLY A 103 -0.06 -5.97 0.54
C GLY A 103 1.29 -6.60 0.23
N ASN A 104 1.57 -6.85 -1.05
CA ASN A 104 2.92 -7.25 -1.45
C ASN A 104 3.87 -6.03 -1.43
N GLY A 105 5.17 -6.27 -1.26
CA GLY A 105 6.16 -5.19 -1.10
C GLY A 105 6.18 -4.19 -2.26
N LYS A 106 6.04 -4.67 -3.51
CA LYS A 106 6.03 -3.80 -4.70
C LYS A 106 4.84 -2.84 -4.70
N ASP A 107 3.65 -3.34 -4.38
CA ASP A 107 2.42 -2.53 -4.37
C ASP A 107 2.45 -1.52 -3.21
N VAL A 108 2.93 -1.96 -2.06
CA VAL A 108 3.15 -1.10 -0.88
C VAL A 108 4.11 0.05 -1.21
N ASP A 109 5.25 -0.24 -1.84
CA ASP A 109 6.24 0.80 -2.19
C ASP A 109 5.69 1.79 -3.22
N ALA A 110 4.90 1.32 -4.19
CA ALA A 110 4.27 2.16 -5.19
C ALA A 110 3.25 3.12 -4.55
N VAL A 111 2.38 2.62 -3.67
CA VAL A 111 1.39 3.43 -2.95
C VAL A 111 2.08 4.39 -1.99
N LYS A 112 3.07 3.93 -1.22
CA LYS A 112 3.91 4.75 -0.33
C LYS A 112 4.46 5.95 -1.09
N THR A 113 5.11 5.71 -2.23
CA THR A 113 5.73 6.77 -3.05
C THR A 113 4.70 7.82 -3.47
N ARG A 114 3.49 7.40 -3.86
CA ARG A 114 2.42 8.32 -4.26
C ARG A 114 1.86 9.12 -3.10
N LEU A 115 1.68 8.50 -1.92
CA LEU A 115 1.23 9.20 -0.72
C LEU A 115 2.29 10.18 -0.20
N GLN A 116 3.57 9.84 -0.25
CA GLN A 116 4.66 10.75 0.11
C GLN A 116 4.68 11.99 -0.78
N LYS A 117 4.51 11.81 -2.10
CA LYS A 117 4.37 12.93 -3.05
C LYS A 117 3.12 13.78 -2.79
N ALA A 118 2.09 13.20 -2.19
CA ALA A 118 0.89 13.90 -1.73
C ALA A 118 1.04 14.52 -0.32
N GLY A 119 2.23 14.44 0.29
CA GLY A 119 2.57 15.12 1.55
C GLY A 119 2.48 14.26 2.81
N PHE A 120 2.16 12.96 2.70
CA PHE A 120 2.11 12.08 3.88
C PHE A 120 3.51 11.80 4.44
N THR A 121 3.68 12.05 5.73
CA THR A 121 4.98 11.88 6.42
C THR A 121 5.02 10.68 7.36
N HIS A 122 3.87 10.21 7.85
CA HIS A 122 3.77 9.10 8.81
C HIS A 122 3.21 7.84 8.16
N ILE A 123 4.01 7.23 7.29
CA ILE A 123 3.63 5.98 6.61
C ILE A 123 4.46 4.82 7.17
N SER A 124 3.75 3.86 7.75
CA SER A 124 4.28 2.60 8.30
C SER A 124 3.79 1.40 7.47
N ILE A 125 4.37 0.23 7.76
CA ILE A 125 3.80 -1.07 7.37
C ILE A 125 2.86 -1.53 8.49
N LEU A 126 1.71 -2.10 8.11
CA LEU A 126 0.85 -2.83 9.04
C LEU A 126 1.41 -4.25 9.22
N SER A 127 2.15 -4.48 10.31
CA SER A 127 3.02 -5.65 10.47
C SER A 127 2.29 -6.96 10.69
N ASP A 128 1.07 -6.90 11.24
CA ASP A 128 0.21 -8.05 11.54
C ASP A 128 -0.95 -8.15 10.53
N ALA A 129 -0.87 -7.47 9.39
CA ALA A 129 -1.93 -7.50 8.40
C ALA A 129 -2.22 -8.93 7.92
N LEU A 130 -3.51 -9.29 7.89
CA LEU A 130 -4.03 -10.58 7.42
C LEU A 130 -3.63 -11.80 8.28
N SER A 131 -2.92 -11.61 9.40
CA SER A 131 -2.47 -12.72 10.24
C SER A 131 -3.58 -13.35 11.06
N GLU A 132 -4.66 -12.61 11.33
CA GLU A 132 -5.82 -13.05 12.12
C GLU A 132 -7.07 -13.10 11.22
N PRO A 133 -7.42 -14.25 10.62
CA PRO A 133 -8.55 -14.32 9.68
C PRO A 133 -9.90 -13.95 10.29
N SER A 134 -10.09 -14.15 11.60
CA SER A 134 -11.35 -13.93 12.31
C SER A 134 -11.75 -12.46 12.43
N ARG A 135 -10.80 -11.52 12.33
CA ARG A 135 -11.07 -10.07 12.42
C ARG A 135 -11.29 -9.40 11.07
N LEU A 136 -11.06 -10.12 9.96
CA LEU A 136 -11.16 -9.54 8.62
C LEU A 136 -12.61 -9.19 8.25
N GLN A 137 -12.77 -8.09 7.54
CA GLN A 137 -14.03 -7.63 6.97
C GLN A 137 -14.07 -7.94 5.47
N LYS A 138 -15.25 -8.27 4.96
CA LYS A 138 -15.49 -8.59 3.54
C LYS A 138 -16.91 -8.27 3.14
N LEU A 139 -17.16 -8.22 1.83
CA LEU A 139 -18.53 -8.19 1.33
C LEU A 139 -19.25 -9.49 1.72
N PRO A 140 -20.51 -9.43 2.18
CA PRO A 140 -21.28 -10.63 2.53
C PRO A 140 -21.35 -11.67 1.41
N HIS A 141 -21.40 -11.20 0.16
CA HIS A 141 -21.49 -12.01 -1.06
C HIS A 141 -20.41 -11.61 -2.08
N PHE A 142 -19.14 -11.58 -1.66
CA PHE A 142 -18.02 -11.21 -2.54
C PHE A 142 -17.93 -12.12 -3.78
N GLU A 143 -18.38 -13.37 -3.67
CA GLU A 143 -18.36 -14.38 -4.73
C GLU A 143 -19.21 -14.00 -5.95
N GLN A 144 -20.16 -13.08 -5.80
CA GLN A 144 -20.99 -12.58 -6.88
C GLN A 144 -20.24 -11.59 -7.78
N LEU A 145 -19.15 -10.99 -7.29
CA LEU A 145 -18.30 -10.04 -8.01
C LEU A 145 -16.97 -10.70 -8.34
N VAL A 146 -17.00 -11.60 -9.32
CA VAL A 146 -15.84 -12.38 -9.77
C VAL A 146 -14.76 -11.51 -10.41
N TYR A 147 -13.53 -12.03 -10.47
CA TYR A 147 -12.40 -11.35 -11.12
C TYR A 147 -11.80 -12.22 -12.24
N PRO A 148 -11.09 -11.63 -13.22
CA PRO A 148 -10.69 -12.32 -14.45
C PRO A 148 -9.90 -13.61 -14.23
N GLN A 149 -8.94 -13.61 -13.29
CA GLN A 149 -8.11 -14.77 -13.02
C GLN A 149 -8.90 -15.93 -12.41
N TRP A 150 -9.87 -15.65 -11.52
CA TRP A 150 -10.78 -16.69 -11.01
C TRP A 150 -11.56 -17.36 -12.13
N LEU A 151 -12.08 -16.57 -13.08
CA LEU A 151 -12.86 -17.11 -14.20
C LEU A 151 -11.98 -17.94 -15.13
N HIS A 152 -10.77 -17.46 -15.40
CA HIS A 152 -9.79 -18.22 -16.17
C HIS A 152 -9.44 -19.55 -15.51
N ASP A 153 -9.16 -19.57 -14.21
CA ASP A 153 -8.84 -20.80 -13.48
C ASP A 153 -10.03 -21.78 -13.46
N LEU A 154 -11.27 -21.28 -13.34
CA LEU A 154 -12.48 -22.08 -13.47
C LEU A 154 -12.60 -22.71 -14.87
N GLN A 155 -12.35 -21.94 -15.94
CA GLN A 155 -12.36 -22.43 -17.32
C GLN A 155 -11.31 -23.53 -17.56
N GLN A 156 -10.17 -23.46 -16.87
CA GLN A 156 -9.11 -24.46 -16.93
C GLN A 156 -9.36 -25.67 -16.02
N GLY A 157 -10.52 -25.75 -15.36
CA GLY A 157 -10.89 -26.86 -14.49
C GLY A 157 -10.12 -26.91 -13.17
N LYS A 158 -9.44 -25.82 -12.79
CA LYS A 158 -8.71 -25.75 -11.51
C LYS A 158 -9.67 -25.67 -10.33
N GLU A 159 -9.15 -25.92 -9.15
CA GLU A 159 -9.85 -25.66 -7.91
C GLU A 159 -9.88 -24.14 -7.64
N VAL A 160 -11.07 -23.60 -7.36
CA VAL A 160 -11.30 -22.18 -7.10
C VAL A 160 -12.21 -22.01 -5.90
N THR A 161 -12.01 -20.94 -5.12
CA THR A 161 -12.94 -20.53 -4.07
C THR A 161 -14.32 -20.25 -4.66
N ALA A 162 -15.38 -20.60 -3.91
CA ALA A 162 -16.78 -20.38 -4.32
C ALA A 162 -17.08 -20.90 -5.74
N LYS A 163 -16.55 -22.08 -6.08
CA LYS A 163 -16.82 -22.76 -7.35
C LYS A 163 -18.34 -22.94 -7.55
N PRO A 164 -18.88 -22.67 -8.76
CA PRO A 164 -20.30 -22.91 -9.04
C PRO A 164 -20.71 -24.36 -8.76
N VAL A 165 -21.92 -24.54 -8.23
CA VAL A 165 -22.53 -25.86 -8.11
C VAL A 165 -23.20 -26.22 -9.43
N GLY A 166 -22.75 -27.31 -10.06
CA GLY A 166 -23.29 -27.77 -11.34
C GLY A 166 -22.75 -26.98 -12.54
N ASP A 167 -23.57 -26.89 -13.58
CA ASP A 167 -23.21 -26.23 -14.83
C ASP A 167 -23.10 -24.72 -14.68
N TRP A 168 -22.13 -24.12 -15.35
CA TRP A 168 -21.97 -22.67 -15.45
C TRP A 168 -21.84 -22.24 -16.91
N LYS A 169 -22.04 -20.94 -17.16
CA LYS A 169 -21.93 -20.28 -18.46
C LYS A 169 -21.31 -18.90 -18.28
N VAL A 170 -20.62 -18.43 -19.31
CA VAL A 170 -20.12 -17.04 -19.41
C VAL A 170 -20.86 -16.39 -20.56
N ILE A 171 -21.42 -15.20 -20.30
CA ILE A 171 -22.23 -14.47 -21.27
C ILE A 171 -21.73 -13.03 -21.30
N GLU A 172 -21.41 -12.54 -22.48
CA GLU A 172 -21.17 -11.13 -22.73
C GLU A 172 -22.50 -10.43 -22.99
N ALA A 173 -22.73 -9.29 -22.33
CA ALA A 173 -23.89 -8.44 -22.53
C ALA A 173 -23.40 -7.08 -23.03
N ALA A 174 -23.83 -6.68 -24.22
CA ALA A 174 -23.45 -5.44 -24.91
C ALA A 174 -24.67 -4.57 -25.18
#